data_AF-A0AA51IXK2-F1
#
_entry.id   AF-A0AA51IXK2-F1
#
_cell.length_a   1.000
_cell.length_b   1.000
_cell.length_c   1.000
_cell.angle_alpha   90.00
_cell.angle_beta   90.00
_cell.angle_gamma   90.00
#
_symmetry.space_group_name_H-M   'P 1'
#
loop_
_entity.id
_entity.type
_entity.pdbx_description
1 polymer ?
#
loop_
_entity_poly.entity_id
_entity_poly.type
_entity_poly.pdbx_seq_one_letter_code
_entity_poly.pdbx_strand_id
1 'polypeptide(L)'
;KFMITELKNVESKPWLLDGFPRTVAQANALWKLQPVNVVLNLVVPFEVIIDRVRNRWVHLPSGRVYNIGFNTPKVAGKDDVTGEDLIQRPDDKPEAVQKRLEIYESVTRPVINFYKEKGILKEFEGKTSDEIWPKVTAYLDPI
;
A
#
# COMPACT_ATOMS: atom_id res chain seq x y z
N LYS A 1 -0.69 -21.11 -3.43
CA LYS A 1 0.34 -22.03 -3.94
C LYS A 1 1.52 -21.28 -4.58
N PHE A 2 1.28 -20.27 -5.41
CA PHE A 2 2.34 -19.51 -6.11
C PHE A 2 3.35 -18.78 -5.21
N MET A 3 2.93 -18.00 -4.22
CA MET A 3 3.88 -17.17 -3.45
C MET A 3 4.92 -17.96 -2.65
N ILE A 4 4.56 -19.13 -2.13
CA ILE A 4 5.50 -19.96 -1.36
C ILE A 4 6.61 -20.49 -2.27
N THR A 5 6.27 -20.81 -3.53
CA THR A 5 7.26 -21.19 -4.54
C THR A 5 8.20 -20.03 -4.84
N GLU A 6 7.66 -18.81 -4.99
CA GLU A 6 8.49 -17.62 -5.19
C GLU A 6 9.41 -17.36 -3.99
N LEU A 7 8.92 -17.44 -2.76
CA LEU A 7 9.73 -17.25 -1.55
C LEU A 7 10.89 -18.25 -1.46
N LYS A 8 10.71 -19.49 -1.92
CA LYS A 8 11.80 -20.47 -2.00
C LYS A 8 12.87 -20.08 -3.02
N ASN A 9 12.49 -19.41 -4.11
CA ASN A 9 13.45 -18.94 -5.12
C ASN A 9 14.30 -17.76 -4.63
N VAL A 10 13.83 -17.03 -3.60
CA VAL A 10 14.57 -15.87 -3.05
C VAL A 10 15.58 -16.30 -1.97
N GLU A 11 15.44 -17.53 -1.45
CA GLU A 11 16.31 -18.31 -0.54
C GLU A 11 17.12 -17.54 0.52
N SER A 12 18.05 -16.66 0.14
CA SER A 12 18.97 -15.92 1.03
C SER A 12 19.00 -14.39 0.84
N LYS A 13 18.17 -13.82 -0.06
CA LYS A 13 18.14 -12.36 -0.27
C LYS A 13 17.09 -11.70 0.61
N PRO A 14 17.31 -10.46 1.06
CA PRO A 14 16.25 -9.65 1.63
C PRO A 14 15.07 -9.55 0.66
N TRP A 15 13.85 -9.70 1.17
CA TRP A 15 12.63 -9.61 0.38
C TRP A 15 11.63 -8.69 1.06
N LEU A 16 10.82 -8.04 0.24
CA LEU A 16 9.70 -7.22 0.67
C LEU A 16 8.44 -7.79 0.04
N LEU A 17 7.47 -8.15 0.88
CA LEU A 17 6.14 -8.52 0.41
C LEU A 17 5.28 -7.27 0.36
N ASP A 18 4.94 -6.83 -0.85
CA ASP A 18 4.00 -5.73 -1.06
C ASP A 18 2.60 -6.28 -1.37
N GLY A 19 1.62 -5.87 -0.56
CA GLY A 19 0.23 -6.25 -0.74
C GLY A 19 -0.12 -7.69 -0.35
N PHE A 20 0.77 -8.41 0.34
CA PHE A 20 0.49 -9.69 0.98
C PHE A 20 1.20 -9.79 2.34
N PRO A 21 0.56 -10.40 3.35
CA PRO A 21 -0.78 -10.98 3.35
C PRO A 21 -1.89 -9.94 3.45
N ARG A 22 -3.05 -10.26 2.85
CA ARG A 22 -4.27 -9.44 2.96
C ARG A 22 -5.27 -9.99 3.97
N THR A 23 -5.21 -11.27 4.33
CA THR A 23 -6.16 -11.86 5.28
C THR A 23 -5.43 -12.56 6.43
N VAL A 24 -6.11 -12.74 7.56
CA VAL A 24 -5.57 -13.46 8.72
C VAL A 24 -5.19 -14.90 8.38
N ALA A 25 -5.95 -15.56 7.50
CA ALA A 25 -5.61 -16.90 7.02
C ALA A 25 -4.28 -16.91 6.24
N GLN A 26 -4.03 -15.90 5.41
CA GLN A 26 -2.76 -15.73 4.71
C GLN A 26 -1.62 -15.39 5.67
N ALA A 27 -1.85 -14.52 6.66
CA ALA A 27 -0.86 -14.17 7.67
C ALA A 27 -0.45 -15.38 8.51
N ASN A 28 -1.42 -16.21 8.92
CA ASN A 28 -1.15 -17.46 9.61
C ASN A 28 -0.38 -18.47 8.75
N ALA A 29 -0.74 -18.59 7.47
CA ALA A 29 -0.05 -19.50 6.55
C ALA A 29 1.41 -19.05 6.32
N LEU A 30 1.64 -17.75 6.13
CA LEU A 30 2.97 -17.18 5.99
C LEU A 30 3.79 -17.41 7.27
N TRP A 31 3.24 -17.07 8.44
CA TRP A 31 3.92 -17.22 9.73
C TRP A 31 4.38 -18.65 10.01
N LYS A 32 3.59 -19.67 9.62
CA LYS A 32 3.95 -21.08 9.81
C LYS A 32 5.06 -21.55 8.89
N LEU A 33 5.19 -20.96 7.70
CA LEU A 33 6.11 -21.41 6.65
C LEU A 33 7.42 -20.62 6.67
N GLN A 34 7.31 -19.30 6.82
CA GLN A 34 8.43 -18.37 6.84
C GLN A 34 8.06 -17.19 7.74
N PRO A 35 8.45 -17.23 9.04
CA PRO A 35 8.26 -16.09 9.94
C PRO A 35 8.90 -14.83 9.36
N VAL A 36 8.15 -13.73 9.37
CA VAL A 36 8.64 -12.42 8.91
C VAL A 36 9.34 -11.70 10.05
N ASN A 37 10.38 -10.91 9.75
CA ASN A 37 11.13 -10.16 10.77
C ASN A 37 10.41 -8.88 11.19
N VAL A 38 9.79 -8.19 10.23
CA VAL A 38 9.09 -6.93 10.47
C VAL A 38 7.90 -6.77 9.53
N VAL A 39 6.87 -6.10 10.02
CA VAL A 39 5.73 -5.64 9.22
C VAL A 39 5.63 -4.13 9.35
N LEU A 40 5.72 -3.43 8.24
CA LEU A 40 5.61 -1.97 8.18
C LEU A 40 4.15 -1.60 7.93
N ASN A 41 3.55 -0.84 8.85
CA ASN A 41 2.20 -0.30 8.71
C ASN A 41 2.26 1.21 8.51
N LEU A 42 1.81 1.68 7.35
CA LEU A 42 1.78 3.11 7.02
C LEU A 42 0.44 3.70 7.44
N VAL A 43 0.45 4.46 8.53
CA VAL A 43 -0.77 5.03 9.13
C VAL A 43 -0.98 6.43 8.58
N VAL A 44 -1.95 6.54 7.67
CA VAL A 44 -2.32 7.81 7.02
C VAL A 44 -3.75 8.16 7.44
N PRO A 45 -4.03 9.42 7.84
CA PRO A 45 -5.38 9.84 8.17
C PRO A 45 -6.37 9.54 7.05
N PHE A 46 -7.57 9.07 7.41
CA PHE A 46 -8.55 8.61 6.44
C PHE A 46 -8.96 9.70 5.44
N GLU A 47 -9.17 10.93 5.91
CA GLU A 47 -9.45 12.10 5.07
C GLU A 47 -8.42 12.29 3.96
N VAL A 48 -7.13 12.13 4.28
CA VAL A 48 -6.04 12.24 3.32
C VAL A 48 -6.07 11.09 2.31
N ILE A 49 -6.41 9.88 2.74
CA ILE A 49 -6.58 8.74 1.84
C ILE A 49 -7.71 9.02 0.84
N ILE A 50 -8.82 9.58 1.30
CA ILE A 50 -9.97 9.91 0.44
C ILE A 50 -9.63 10.99 -0.56
N ASP A 51 -9.00 12.07 -0.13
CA ASP A 51 -8.58 13.15 -1.01
C ASP A 51 -7.58 12.65 -2.07
N ARG A 52 -6.66 11.76 -1.69
CA ARG A 52 -5.75 11.12 -2.64
C ARG A 52 -6.46 10.24 -3.65
N VAL A 53 -7.49 9.49 -3.24
CA VAL A 53 -8.24 8.64 -4.18
C VAL A 53 -8.97 9.52 -5.19
N ARG A 54 -9.70 10.54 -4.72
CA ARG A 54 -10.45 11.49 -5.55
C ARG A 54 -9.59 12.23 -6.58
N ASN A 55 -8.36 12.55 -6.21
CA ASN A 55 -7.45 13.29 -7.08
C ASN A 55 -6.59 12.38 -7.96
N ARG A 56 -6.83 11.06 -7.95
CA ARG A 56 -6.01 10.08 -8.68
C ARG A 56 -6.45 9.96 -10.14
N TRP A 57 -5.49 10.20 -11.02
CA TRP A 57 -5.62 9.96 -12.46
C TRP A 57 -4.69 8.84 -12.89
N VAL A 58 -5.12 8.04 -13.86
CA VAL A 58 -4.34 6.90 -14.35
C VAL A 58 -4.28 6.93 -15.87
N HIS A 59 -3.07 6.75 -16.40
CA HIS A 59 -2.87 6.45 -17.81
C HIS A 59 -3.02 4.94 -18.03
N LEU A 60 -4.18 4.50 -18.54
CA LEU A 60 -4.53 3.07 -18.63
C LEU A 60 -3.49 2.18 -19.34
N PRO A 61 -2.93 2.56 -20.50
CA PRO A 61 -1.96 1.73 -21.23
C PRO A 61 -0.68 1.47 -20.44
N SER A 62 -0.23 2.44 -19.65
CA SER A 62 1.06 2.36 -18.95
C SER A 62 0.95 2.05 -17.45
N GLY A 63 -0.23 2.26 -16.86
CA GLY A 63 -0.42 2.22 -15.41
C GLY A 63 0.14 3.42 -14.64
N ARG A 64 0.75 4.43 -15.30
CA ARG A 64 1.24 5.65 -14.64
C ARG A 64 0.11 6.33 -13.87
N VAL A 65 0.44 6.79 -12.67
CA VAL A 65 -0.51 7.39 -11.74
C VAL A 65 -0.11 8.84 -11.48
N TYR A 66 -1.09 9.72 -11.61
CA TYR A 66 -0.98 11.14 -11.27
C TYR A 66 -1.93 11.45 -10.12
N ASN A 67 -1.58 12.46 -9.33
CA ASN A 67 -2.41 12.93 -8.23
C ASN A 67 -2.41 14.46 -8.21
N ILE A 68 -3.57 15.07 -8.45
CA ILE A 68 -3.68 16.53 -8.44
C ILE A 68 -3.29 17.06 -7.06
N GLY A 69 -2.30 17.96 -7.02
CA GLY A 69 -1.74 18.54 -5.79
C GLY A 69 -0.50 17.84 -5.23
N PHE A 70 -0.15 16.65 -5.74
CA PHE A 70 1.09 15.95 -5.35
C PHE A 70 1.97 15.63 -6.56
N ASN A 71 1.46 14.81 -7.48
CA ASN A 71 2.13 14.49 -8.75
C ASN A 71 1.20 14.87 -9.90
N THR A 72 1.03 16.18 -10.09
CA THR A 72 0.09 16.75 -11.07
C THR A 72 0.66 16.61 -12.47
N PRO A 73 -0.12 16.18 -13.48
CA PRO A 73 0.38 16.12 -14.85
C PRO A 73 0.71 17.54 -15.35
N LYS A 74 1.70 17.65 -16.24
CA LYS A 74 2.12 18.92 -16.87
C LYS A 74 0.98 19.57 -17.63
N VAL A 75 0.12 18.76 -18.26
CA VAL A 75 -1.09 19.20 -18.95
C VAL A 75 -2.28 18.48 -18.32
N ALA A 76 -3.30 19.25 -17.93
CA ALA A 76 -4.49 18.72 -17.26
C ALA A 76 -5.15 17.62 -18.10
N GLY A 77 -5.36 16.45 -17.49
CA GLY A 77 -5.98 15.30 -18.13
C GLY A 77 -5.11 14.56 -19.16
N LYS A 78 -3.81 14.89 -19.29
CA LYS A 78 -2.90 14.26 -20.26
C LYS A 78 -1.72 13.58 -19.57
N ASP A 79 -1.31 12.44 -20.11
CA ASP A 79 -0.10 11.75 -19.67
C ASP A 79 1.15 12.52 -20.11
N ASP A 80 2.10 12.70 -19.19
CA ASP A 80 3.32 13.50 -19.41
C ASP A 80 4.29 12.89 -20.43
N VAL A 81 4.16 11.59 -20.72
CA VAL A 81 5.05 10.86 -21.63
C VAL A 81 4.43 10.70 -23.01
N THR A 82 3.16 10.33 -23.08
CA THR A 82 2.49 10.02 -24.37
C THR A 82 1.57 11.13 -24.86
N GLY A 83 1.13 12.05 -24.00
CA GLY A 83 0.11 13.05 -24.32
C GLY A 83 -1.31 12.48 -24.49
N GLU A 84 -1.49 11.19 -24.19
CA GLU A 84 -2.78 10.51 -24.23
C GLU A 84 -3.65 10.89 -23.02
N ASP A 85 -4.95 10.63 -23.11
CA ASP A 85 -5.90 10.98 -22.05
C ASP A 85 -5.69 10.14 -20.78
N LEU A 86 -5.69 10.85 -19.66
CA LEU A 86 -5.81 10.25 -18.34
C LEU A 86 -7.28 10.01 -18.02
N ILE A 87 -7.54 8.98 -17.22
CA ILE A 87 -8.88 8.73 -16.67
C ILE A 87 -8.86 8.79 -15.15
N GLN A 88 -9.95 9.28 -14.58
CA GLN A 88 -10.29 9.01 -13.18
C GLN A 88 -11.02 7.68 -13.08
N ARG A 89 -10.74 6.91 -12.03
CA ARG A 89 -11.44 5.64 -11.82
C ARG A 89 -12.80 5.93 -11.20
N PRO A 90 -13.84 5.12 -11.48
CA PRO A 90 -15.17 5.30 -10.89
C PRO A 90 -15.22 5.11 -9.35
N ASP A 91 -14.09 4.77 -8.71
CA ASP A 91 -13.93 4.61 -7.26
C ASP A 91 -13.93 5.94 -6.47
N ASP A 92 -14.31 7.06 -7.08
CA ASP A 92 -14.27 8.41 -6.49
C ASP A 92 -15.59 8.87 -5.84
N LYS A 93 -16.59 7.98 -5.76
CA LYS A 93 -17.87 8.28 -5.13
C LYS A 93 -17.86 8.00 -3.60
N PRO A 94 -18.71 8.67 -2.81
CA PRO A 94 -18.84 8.42 -1.36
C PRO A 94 -19.02 6.94 -0.99
N GLU A 95 -19.63 6.13 -1.85
CA GLU A 95 -19.80 4.70 -1.63
C GLU A 95 -18.47 3.93 -1.63
N ALA A 96 -17.46 4.42 -2.36
CA ALA A 96 -16.13 3.83 -2.38
C ALA A 96 -15.34 4.14 -1.10
N VAL A 97 -15.58 5.30 -0.49
CA VAL A 97 -15.07 5.70 0.82
C VAL A 97 -15.57 4.73 1.89
N GLN A 98 -16.88 4.52 1.93
CA GLN A 98 -17.53 3.60 2.85
C GLN A 98 -17.02 2.16 2.68
N LYS A 99 -16.95 1.68 1.43
CA LYS A 99 -16.43 0.35 1.12
C LYS A 99 -14.97 0.18 1.53
N ARG A 100 -14.15 1.22 1.44
CA ARG A 100 -12.75 1.20 1.91
C ARG A 100 -12.66 1.06 3.43
N LEU A 101 -13.50 1.76 4.19
CA LEU A 101 -13.58 1.59 5.65
C LEU A 101 -13.99 0.16 5.99
N GLU A 102 -15.03 -0.36 5.35
CA GLU A 102 -15.51 -1.73 5.58
C GLU A 102 -14.44 -2.78 5.31
N ILE A 103 -13.70 -2.64 4.20
CA ILE A 103 -12.57 -3.53 3.88
C ILE A 103 -11.46 -3.38 4.92
N TYR A 104 -11.11 -2.16 5.29
CA TYR A 104 -10.10 -1.94 6.32
C TYR A 104 -10.47 -2.64 7.62
N GLU A 105 -11.72 -2.49 8.07
CA GLU A 105 -12.17 -3.04 9.35
C GLU A 105 -12.34 -4.56 9.35
N SER A 106 -12.85 -5.12 8.25
CA SER A 106 -13.14 -6.55 8.14
C SER A 106 -11.92 -7.39 7.75
N VAL A 107 -10.95 -6.79 7.05
CA VAL A 107 -9.83 -7.53 6.43
C VAL A 107 -8.48 -7.03 6.94
N THR A 108 -8.21 -5.73 6.86
CA THR A 108 -6.90 -5.17 7.19
C THR A 108 -6.64 -5.13 8.70
N ARG A 109 -7.57 -4.63 9.51
CA ARG A 109 -7.44 -4.50 10.96
C ARG A 109 -7.14 -5.85 11.65
N PRO A 110 -7.81 -6.97 11.30
CA PRO A 110 -7.44 -8.28 11.84
C PRO A 110 -6.00 -8.72 11.52
N VAL A 111 -5.48 -8.39 10.34
CA VAL A 111 -4.08 -8.68 9.97
C VAL A 111 -3.10 -7.81 10.75
N ILE A 112 -3.40 -6.53 10.92
CA ILE A 112 -2.62 -5.61 11.77
C ILE A 112 -2.55 -6.15 13.19
N ASN A 113 -3.70 -6.52 13.76
CA ASN A 113 -3.77 -7.08 15.13
C ASN A 113 -2.93 -8.35 15.26
N PHE A 114 -3.03 -9.27 14.28
CA PHE A 114 -2.23 -10.50 14.27
C PHE A 114 -0.72 -10.20 14.38
N TYR A 115 -0.20 -9.24 13.62
CA TYR A 115 1.23 -8.89 13.68
C TYR A 115 1.61 -8.03 14.88
N LYS A 116 0.67 -7.22 15.39
CA LYS A 116 0.84 -6.47 16.64
C LYS A 116 1.02 -7.42 17.83
N GLU A 117 0.22 -8.47 17.92
CA GLU A 117 0.32 -9.52 18.95
C GLU A 117 1.66 -10.28 18.89
N LYS A 118 2.27 -10.37 17.69
CA LYS A 118 3.61 -10.96 17.52
C LYS A 118 4.76 -10.02 17.85
N GLY A 119 4.49 -8.73 18.10
CA GLY A 119 5.51 -7.74 18.45
C GLY A 119 6.41 -7.31 17.29
N ILE A 120 6.03 -7.60 16.04
CA ILE A 120 6.84 -7.30 14.84
C ILE A 120 6.22 -6.21 13.96
N LEU A 121 5.08 -5.65 14.36
CA LEU A 121 4.44 -4.54 13.66
C LEU A 121 5.12 -3.23 14.03
N LYS A 122 5.58 -2.49 13.02
CA LYS A 122 6.09 -1.12 13.17
C LYS A 122 5.18 -0.15 12.43
N GLU A 123 4.65 0.83 13.16
CA GLU A 123 3.76 1.85 12.61
C GLU A 123 4.53 3.12 12.26
N PHE A 124 4.20 3.69 11.10
CA PHE A 124 4.75 4.94 10.60
C PHE A 124 3.61 5.88 10.24
N GLU A 125 3.43 6.90 11.08
CA GLU A 125 2.38 7.90 10.90
C GLU A 125 2.84 9.06 10.04
N GLY A 126 1.97 9.52 9.15
CA GLY A 126 2.17 10.74 8.37
C GLY A 126 1.05 11.01 7.38
N LYS A 127 0.99 12.24 6.88
CA LYS A 127 0.01 12.65 5.87
C LYS A 127 0.56 12.53 4.45
N THR A 128 1.88 12.59 4.29
CA THR A 128 2.56 12.58 2.99
C THR A 128 3.61 11.48 2.91
N SER A 129 3.95 11.06 1.70
CA SER A 129 5.07 10.11 1.51
C SER A 129 6.39 10.72 1.99
N ASP A 130 6.57 12.02 1.82
CA ASP A 130 7.78 12.76 2.23
C ASP A 130 7.95 12.82 3.75
N GLU A 131 6.84 12.80 4.52
CA GLU A 131 6.88 12.69 5.98
C GLU A 131 7.23 11.28 6.46
N ILE A 132 6.77 10.25 5.73
CA ILE A 132 6.85 8.85 6.16
C ILE A 132 8.18 8.22 5.73
N TRP A 133 8.64 8.52 4.52
CA TRP A 133 9.80 7.88 3.90
C TRP A 133 11.10 8.02 4.72
N PRO A 134 11.45 9.19 5.28
CA PRO A 134 12.63 9.34 6.13
C PRO A 134 12.55 8.48 7.40
N LYS A 135 11.35 8.27 7.95
CA LYS A 135 11.14 7.46 9.16
C LYS A 135 11.32 5.97 8.85
N VAL A 136 10.80 5.52 7.71
CA VAL A 136 10.91 4.12 7.26
C VAL A 136 12.36 3.78 6.95
N THR A 137 13.05 4.63 6.19
CA THR A 137 14.47 4.44 5.85
C THR A 137 15.35 4.41 7.09
N ALA A 138 15.23 5.39 7.99
CA ALA A 138 15.99 5.39 9.24
C ALA A 138 15.76 4.15 10.12
N TYR A 139 14.59 3.50 10.00
CA TYR A 139 14.30 2.26 10.71
C TYR A 139 14.86 1.02 10.02
N LEU A 140 14.90 0.99 8.68
CA LEU A 140 15.37 -0.15 7.88
C LEU A 140 16.88 -0.14 7.63
N ASP A 141 17.52 1.03 7.58
CA ASP A 141 18.97 1.17 7.34
C ASP A 141 19.87 0.31 8.26
N PRO A 142 19.57 0.12 9.56
CA PRO A 142 20.38 -0.73 10.43
C PRO A 142 20.01 -2.23 10.38
N ILE A 143 19.02 -2.64 9.57
CA ILE A 143 18.48 -4.02 9.49
C ILE A 143 19.06 -4.74 8.28
#